data_AF-A0A363RQR3-F1
#
_entry.id   AF-A0A363RQR3-F1
#
_cell.length_a   1.000
_cell.length_b   1.000
_cell.length_c   1.000
_cell.angle_alpha   90.00
_cell.angle_beta   90.00
_cell.angle_gamma   90.00
#
_symmetry.space_group_name_H-M   'P 1'
#
loop_
_entity.id
_entity.type
_entity.pdbx_description
1 polymer ?
#
loop_
_entity_poly.entity_id
_entity_poly.type
_entity_poly.pdbx_seq_one_letter_code
_entity_poly.pdbx_strand_id
1 'polypeptide(L)'
;MQRRLTSIAAAMLLAGTAFSAHAAKEVVVAVASTFTTTDPYDANDTLSQAVAKSFYEGLYGFDKDMKMVPVLATGFEVSKDGLVYTFKLRSGVKFHDGTPFNAEAVKQTFERVINPDNKLKRYNLYKNIAKIEAVDDLTAKFTLKEPFAPFVNSLAHPSGVIISPAALKQYGKDIVQHPVGTGPFKFVEWKPSDYMKVAKFDGYWQKGLPKVDSITWRPVVDNNTRASMMQTNEAHFAFPVPPEAVANLEKKPSLEVTKAPSIIHRYISMNVTQKPFDNPKVREALNYAINKEALSKVAFAGSAIPAEGVLPKGVEFATKLGPWPYDPAKAKALLKEAGYPNGFESTLWSAYNHSTAQKVIQFAQQQLAQVGVKVTVRALEAGQRVAEVESVQDPAKAAVRMYYVGWSSSTGEADWAMRPLLAGESAPPRGFNTAYYNNAEVNADIAKALVTTDTAARGKIYADAQQKIWKDAPWIFLNTEQLVSVRAKNLSGFYVIPDGNFNFVDLDLK
;
A
#
# COMPACT_ATOMS: atom_id res chain seq x y z
N MET A 1 52.77 75.27 -30.14
CA MET A 1 51.39 75.21 -30.67
C MET A 1 51.13 73.77 -31.10
N GLN A 2 49.94 73.24 -30.82
CA GLN A 2 49.44 71.86 -31.06
C GLN A 2 49.74 70.76 -30.02
N ARG A 3 48.61 70.29 -29.48
CA ARG A 3 48.35 69.19 -28.53
C ARG A 3 48.36 67.83 -29.24
N ARG A 4 48.51 66.73 -28.48
CA ARG A 4 47.54 65.61 -28.31
C ARG A 4 48.21 64.46 -27.53
N LEU A 5 47.75 64.17 -26.30
CA LEU A 5 46.78 63.14 -25.88
C LEU A 5 47.48 61.91 -25.28
N THR A 6 47.66 61.92 -23.95
CA THR A 6 47.96 60.73 -23.14
C THR A 6 46.65 60.23 -22.51
N SER A 7 46.21 59.04 -22.92
CA SER A 7 45.06 58.34 -22.36
C SER A 7 45.44 57.63 -21.06
N ILE A 8 44.76 57.97 -19.96
CA ILE A 8 44.85 57.23 -18.69
C ILE A 8 43.79 56.13 -18.73
N ALA A 9 44.21 54.88 -18.75
CA ALA A 9 43.34 53.73 -18.53
C ALA A 9 43.32 53.39 -17.03
N ALA A 10 42.19 53.61 -16.38
CA ALA A 10 41.94 53.13 -15.02
C ALA A 10 41.37 51.71 -15.08
N ALA A 11 42.15 50.73 -14.63
CA ALA A 11 41.67 49.36 -14.42
C ALA A 11 41.02 49.27 -13.03
N MET A 12 39.69 49.21 -12.97
CA MET A 12 38.97 48.77 -11.76
C MET A 12 38.91 47.24 -11.76
N LEU A 13 39.64 46.61 -10.82
CA LEU A 13 39.42 45.20 -10.47
C LEU A 13 38.08 45.09 -9.71
N LEU A 14 37.05 44.59 -10.39
CA LEU A 14 35.87 44.01 -9.74
C LEU A 14 36.25 42.60 -9.27
N ALA A 15 36.54 42.46 -7.98
CA ALA A 15 36.61 41.17 -7.31
C ALA A 15 35.20 40.56 -7.29
N GLY A 16 34.89 39.72 -8.27
CA GLY A 16 33.68 38.92 -8.30
C GLY A 16 33.76 37.82 -7.24
N THR A 17 33.06 38.01 -6.12
CA THR A 17 32.73 36.92 -5.21
C THR A 17 31.73 36.00 -5.92
N ALA A 18 32.23 34.93 -6.52
CA ALA A 18 31.40 33.85 -7.01
C ALA A 18 30.72 33.18 -5.81
N PHE A 19 29.45 33.54 -5.55
CA PHE A 19 28.58 32.68 -4.77
C PHE A 19 28.41 31.39 -5.57
N SER A 20 29.01 30.30 -5.10
CA SER A 20 28.66 28.96 -5.57
C SER A 20 27.19 28.72 -5.27
N ALA A 21 26.33 28.95 -6.26
CA ALA A 21 24.96 28.49 -6.24
C ALA A 21 25.03 26.96 -6.11
N HIS A 22 24.72 26.45 -4.91
CA HIS A 22 24.54 25.01 -4.73
C HIS A 22 23.40 24.59 -5.66
N ALA A 23 23.69 23.69 -6.61
CA ALA A 23 22.67 23.16 -7.50
C ALA A 23 21.56 22.52 -6.66
N ALA A 24 20.30 22.86 -6.97
CA ALA A 24 19.16 22.31 -6.25
C ALA A 24 19.13 20.79 -6.40
N LYS A 25 18.98 20.08 -5.27
CA LYS A 25 18.85 18.62 -5.22
C LYS A 25 17.40 18.23 -5.46
N GLU A 26 17.02 18.10 -6.72
CA GLU A 26 15.67 17.67 -7.11
C GLU A 26 15.63 16.18 -7.45
N VAL A 27 14.74 15.43 -6.80
CA VAL A 27 14.58 13.99 -7.02
C VAL A 27 13.32 13.72 -7.84
N VAL A 28 13.40 12.81 -8.80
CA VAL A 28 12.26 12.35 -9.61
C VAL A 28 12.04 10.88 -9.34
N VAL A 29 10.82 10.52 -8.94
CA VAL A 29 10.42 9.16 -8.60
C VAL A 29 9.32 8.71 -9.56
N ALA A 30 9.61 7.72 -10.40
CA ALA A 30 8.66 7.16 -11.36
C ALA A 30 7.85 6.00 -10.72
N VAL A 31 6.52 6.12 -10.71
CA VAL A 31 5.61 5.18 -10.01
C VAL A 31 4.55 4.60 -10.95
N ALA A 32 4.00 3.43 -10.63
CA ALA A 32 3.19 2.63 -11.57
C ALA A 32 1.77 3.16 -11.88
N SER A 33 1.22 4.07 -11.10
CA SER A 33 -0.15 4.56 -11.30
C SER A 33 -0.31 6.01 -10.86
N THR A 34 -1.43 6.60 -11.25
CA THR A 34 -1.88 7.89 -10.72
C THR A 34 -2.27 7.78 -9.25
N PHE A 35 -2.38 8.93 -8.60
CA PHE A 35 -2.84 9.04 -7.21
C PHE A 35 -4.36 9.25 -7.17
N THR A 36 -5.01 8.84 -6.08
CA THR A 36 -6.47 8.97 -5.93
C THR A 36 -6.85 10.17 -5.06
N THR A 37 -6.06 10.47 -4.04
CA THR A 37 -6.27 11.57 -3.10
C THR A 37 -4.97 11.87 -2.35
N THR A 38 -4.85 13.04 -1.74
CA THR A 38 -3.76 13.35 -0.80
C THR A 38 -4.17 13.12 0.66
N ASP A 39 -5.44 12.80 0.95
CA ASP A 39 -5.92 12.41 2.28
C ASP A 39 -5.79 10.88 2.48
N PRO A 40 -4.84 10.39 3.30
CA PRO A 40 -4.60 8.96 3.46
C PRO A 40 -5.80 8.21 4.07
N TYR A 41 -6.67 8.92 4.80
CA TYR A 41 -7.88 8.33 5.39
C TYR A 41 -8.99 8.07 4.36
N ASP A 42 -8.91 8.71 3.18
CA ASP A 42 -9.83 8.50 2.05
C ASP A 42 -9.18 7.78 0.86
N ALA A 43 -8.00 7.21 1.04
CA ALA A 43 -7.29 6.41 0.04
C ALA A 43 -7.42 4.91 0.33
N ASN A 44 -7.81 4.10 -0.66
CA ASN A 44 -7.76 2.63 -0.58
C ASN A 44 -6.45 2.04 -1.14
N ASP A 45 -5.76 2.75 -2.02
CA ASP A 45 -4.52 2.32 -2.64
C ASP A 45 -3.27 2.71 -1.83
N THR A 46 -2.30 1.80 -1.78
CA THR A 46 -1.03 1.96 -1.07
C THR A 46 -0.19 3.12 -1.62
N LEU A 47 -0.24 3.37 -2.93
CA LEU A 47 0.63 4.37 -3.57
C LEU A 47 0.30 5.80 -3.13
N SER A 48 -0.98 6.16 -3.09
CA SER A 48 -1.41 7.49 -2.63
C SER A 48 -1.02 7.70 -1.16
N GLN A 49 -1.14 6.66 -0.32
CA GLN A 49 -0.69 6.71 1.07
C GLN A 49 0.84 6.85 1.17
N ALA A 50 1.61 6.12 0.35
CA ALA A 50 3.06 6.18 0.32
C ALA A 50 3.58 7.58 -0.05
N VAL A 51 2.95 8.22 -1.05
CA VAL A 51 3.29 9.59 -1.47
C VAL A 51 2.89 10.62 -0.41
N ALA A 52 1.75 10.42 0.24
CA ALA A 52 1.29 11.31 1.31
C ALA A 52 2.23 11.34 2.53
N LYS A 53 3.04 10.30 2.75
CA LYS A 53 4.16 10.31 3.74
C LYS A 53 5.21 11.39 3.46
N SER A 54 5.18 12.05 2.31
CA SER A 54 6.00 13.23 2.04
C SER A 54 5.69 14.35 3.04
N PHE A 55 4.40 14.57 3.30
CA PHE A 55 3.91 15.69 4.09
C PHE A 55 3.23 15.29 5.40
N TYR A 56 2.84 14.02 5.55
CA TYR A 56 2.20 13.50 6.75
C TYR A 56 3.08 12.49 7.50
N GLU A 57 2.97 12.48 8.83
CA GLU A 57 3.59 11.46 9.70
C GLU A 57 2.55 10.92 10.69
N GLY A 58 2.71 9.66 11.10
CA GLY A 58 1.90 9.02 12.13
C GLY A 58 2.55 9.05 13.52
N LEU A 59 1.84 8.51 14.52
CA LEU A 59 2.42 8.30 15.85
C LEU A 59 3.53 7.25 15.81
N TYR A 60 3.31 6.20 15.02
CA TYR A 60 4.23 5.11 14.72
C TYR A 60 4.34 4.93 13.20
N GLY A 61 5.30 4.13 12.78
CA GLY A 61 5.43 3.65 11.41
C GLY A 61 6.11 2.30 11.37
N PHE A 62 6.45 1.83 10.18
CA PHE A 62 7.20 0.59 9.97
C PHE A 62 8.57 0.86 9.35
N ASP A 63 9.58 0.13 9.79
CA ASP A 63 10.90 0.10 9.18
C ASP A 63 10.96 -0.86 7.97
N LYS A 64 12.15 -1.02 7.40
CA LYS A 64 12.41 -1.88 6.23
C LYS A 64 12.09 -3.36 6.47
N ASP A 65 12.01 -3.79 7.72
CA ASP A 65 11.77 -5.18 8.12
C ASP A 65 10.33 -5.36 8.66
N MET A 66 9.44 -4.39 8.40
CA MET A 66 8.06 -4.32 8.92
C MET A 66 7.99 -4.32 10.46
N LYS A 67 9.05 -3.86 11.14
CA LYS A 67 9.00 -3.65 12.58
C LYS A 67 8.45 -2.28 12.89
N MET A 68 7.58 -2.22 13.88
CA MET A 68 6.97 -0.98 14.32
C MET A 68 8.01 -0.08 15.00
N VAL A 69 8.06 1.19 14.60
CA VAL A 69 9.00 2.19 15.12
C VAL A 69 8.27 3.48 15.52
N PRO A 70 8.72 4.16 16.59
CA PRO A 70 8.15 5.45 17.00
C PRO A 70 8.44 6.55 15.97
N VAL A 71 7.47 7.44 15.73
CA VAL A 71 7.61 8.60 14.83
C VAL A 71 7.24 9.89 15.58
N LEU A 72 5.96 10.26 15.63
CA LEU A 72 5.50 11.43 16.42
C LEU A 72 5.25 11.08 17.90
N ALA A 73 5.07 9.80 18.23
CA ALA A 73 5.11 9.32 19.61
C ALA A 73 6.54 8.90 20.00
N THR A 74 6.84 8.93 21.30
CA THR A 74 8.09 8.42 21.89
C THR A 74 7.89 7.08 22.60
N GLY A 75 6.65 6.72 22.94
CA GLY A 75 6.29 5.49 23.63
C GLY A 75 4.79 5.40 23.91
N PHE A 76 4.33 4.21 24.31
CA PHE A 76 2.97 4.01 24.80
C PHE A 76 2.91 3.00 25.95
N GLU A 77 1.85 3.10 26.75
CA GLU A 77 1.45 2.11 27.75
C GLU A 77 0.05 1.58 27.42
N VAL A 78 -0.21 0.31 27.75
CA VAL A 78 -1.52 -0.33 27.58
C VAL A 78 -2.04 -0.83 28.93
N SER A 79 -3.32 -0.59 29.21
CA SER A 79 -3.97 -1.11 30.41
C SER A 79 -4.08 -2.64 30.39
N LYS A 80 -4.22 -3.26 31.57
CA LYS A 80 -4.27 -4.73 31.72
C LYS A 80 -5.42 -5.39 30.95
N ASP A 81 -6.53 -4.68 30.77
CA ASP A 81 -7.71 -5.12 30.01
C ASP A 81 -7.58 -4.85 28.49
N GLY A 82 -6.51 -4.20 28.04
CA GLY A 82 -6.29 -3.90 26.62
C GLY A 82 -7.20 -2.82 26.05
N LEU A 83 -7.88 -2.04 26.89
CA LEU A 83 -8.84 -1.01 26.45
C LEU A 83 -8.26 0.40 26.37
N VAL A 84 -7.26 0.72 27.19
CA VAL A 84 -6.71 2.07 27.30
C VAL A 84 -5.26 2.08 26.84
N TYR A 85 -4.97 2.95 25.87
CA TYR A 85 -3.62 3.17 25.36
C TYR A 85 -3.21 4.63 25.59
N THR A 86 -2.12 4.84 26.30
CA THR A 86 -1.60 6.17 26.62
C THR A 86 -0.29 6.40 25.89
N PHE A 87 -0.25 7.38 24.98
CA PHE A 87 0.90 7.71 24.17
C PHE A 87 1.60 8.96 24.68
N LYS A 88 2.93 8.91 24.78
CA LYS A 88 3.78 10.07 24.97
C LYS A 88 4.19 10.63 23.62
N LEU A 89 4.04 11.94 23.45
CA LEU A 89 4.24 12.64 22.19
C LEU A 89 5.57 13.40 22.18
N ARG A 90 6.13 13.56 20.99
CA ARG A 90 7.35 14.33 20.79
C ARG A 90 7.09 15.82 20.96
N SER A 91 7.90 16.48 21.78
CA SER A 91 7.87 17.92 21.98
C SER A 91 8.51 18.69 20.81
N GLY A 92 8.06 19.92 20.57
CA GLY A 92 8.73 20.86 19.66
C GLY A 92 8.49 20.60 18.17
N VAL A 93 7.58 19.69 17.82
CA VAL A 93 7.16 19.43 16.44
C VAL A 93 6.15 20.50 15.99
N LYS A 94 6.25 20.94 14.73
CA LYS A 94 5.32 21.89 14.12
C LYS A 94 4.74 21.31 12.83
N PHE A 95 3.49 21.68 12.55
CA PHE A 95 2.90 21.49 11.24
C PHE A 95 3.49 22.46 10.23
N HIS A 96 3.26 22.18 8.94
CA HIS A 96 3.70 23.01 7.82
C HIS A 96 3.17 24.45 7.85
N ASP A 97 2.01 24.65 8.48
CA ASP A 97 1.36 25.95 8.71
C ASP A 97 1.89 26.71 9.94
N GLY A 98 2.85 26.13 10.67
CA GLY A 98 3.49 26.73 11.84
C GLY A 98 2.81 26.43 13.17
N THR A 99 1.62 25.83 13.19
CA THR A 99 0.93 25.42 14.42
C THR A 99 1.66 24.26 15.11
N PRO A 100 1.59 24.13 16.45
CA PRO A 100 2.27 23.06 17.17
C PRO A 100 1.57 21.71 16.98
N PHE A 101 2.34 20.64 16.90
CA PHE A 101 1.84 19.27 17.10
C PHE A 101 1.72 18.98 18.60
N ASN A 102 0.55 18.52 19.02
CA ASN A 102 0.21 18.18 20.41
C ASN A 102 -0.90 17.12 20.48
N ALA A 103 -1.29 16.73 21.69
CA ALA A 103 -2.33 15.73 21.91
C ALA A 103 -3.72 16.15 21.39
N GLU A 104 -4.02 17.45 21.35
CA GLU A 104 -5.27 17.95 20.77
C GLU A 104 -5.31 17.73 19.25
N ALA A 105 -4.18 17.87 18.55
CA ALA A 105 -4.09 17.54 17.13
C ALA A 105 -4.30 16.05 16.85
N VAL A 106 -3.78 15.17 17.72
CA VAL A 106 -4.03 13.73 17.66
C VAL A 106 -5.53 13.45 17.84
N LYS A 107 -6.12 14.03 18.88
CA LYS A 107 -7.56 13.89 19.18
C LYS A 107 -8.42 14.30 17.99
N GLN A 108 -8.27 15.52 17.48
CA GLN A 108 -9.12 16.04 16.40
C GLN A 108 -8.95 15.24 15.10
N THR A 109 -7.73 14.78 14.80
CA THR A 109 -7.50 13.92 13.64
C THR A 109 -8.30 12.63 13.76
N PHE A 110 -8.18 11.91 14.88
CA PHE A 110 -8.87 10.63 15.02
C PHE A 110 -10.38 10.77 15.25
N GLU A 111 -10.86 11.83 15.91
CA GLU A 111 -12.29 12.15 16.00
C GLU A 111 -12.92 12.37 14.62
N ARG A 112 -12.22 13.07 13.72
CA ARG A 112 -12.64 13.18 12.31
C ARG A 112 -12.77 11.79 11.67
N VAL A 113 -11.80 10.92 11.90
CA VAL A 113 -11.73 9.61 11.24
C VAL A 113 -12.80 8.65 11.73
N ILE A 114 -13.12 8.67 13.03
CA ILE A 114 -14.13 7.80 13.63
C ILE A 114 -15.54 8.39 13.58
N ASN A 115 -15.72 9.57 12.99
CA ASN A 115 -17.04 10.11 12.70
C ASN A 115 -17.60 9.46 11.41
N PRO A 116 -18.66 8.63 11.49
CA PRO A 116 -19.23 7.95 10.34
C PRO A 116 -19.80 8.90 9.28
N ASP A 117 -20.19 10.13 9.64
CA ASP A 117 -20.73 11.12 8.71
C ASP A 117 -19.70 11.61 7.69
N ASN A 118 -18.41 11.49 8.03
CA ASN A 118 -17.31 11.84 7.12
C ASN A 118 -17.08 10.79 6.03
N LYS A 119 -17.63 9.57 6.16
CA LYS A 119 -17.58 8.49 5.16
C LYS A 119 -16.17 8.18 4.62
N LEU A 120 -15.15 8.37 5.46
CA LEU A 120 -13.76 8.11 5.09
C LEU A 120 -13.53 6.60 4.88
N LYS A 121 -12.87 6.22 3.79
CA LYS A 121 -12.64 4.81 3.42
C LYS A 121 -11.91 4.01 4.51
N ARG A 122 -11.07 4.67 5.33
CA ARG A 122 -10.33 4.03 6.44
C ARG A 122 -11.06 4.04 7.77
N TYR A 123 -12.32 4.47 7.83
CA TYR A 123 -13.17 4.42 9.04
C TYR A 123 -13.07 3.07 9.77
N ASN A 124 -13.21 1.96 9.03
CA ASN A 124 -13.22 0.61 9.61
C ASN A 124 -11.91 0.18 10.30
N LEU A 125 -10.79 0.84 9.99
CA LEU A 125 -9.51 0.60 10.66
C LEU A 125 -9.46 1.24 12.06
N TYR A 126 -10.25 2.29 12.30
CA TYR A 126 -10.21 3.09 13.54
C TYR A 126 -11.53 3.10 14.33
N LYS A 127 -12.63 2.56 13.78
CA LYS A 127 -13.98 2.59 14.38
C LYS A 127 -14.09 2.01 15.80
N ASN A 128 -13.11 1.20 16.21
CA ASN A 128 -13.05 0.63 17.55
C ASN A 128 -12.60 1.63 18.62
N ILE A 129 -12.13 2.82 18.23
CA ILE A 129 -11.85 3.89 19.21
C ILE A 129 -13.20 4.41 19.75
N ALA A 130 -13.36 4.37 21.07
CA ALA A 130 -14.50 4.91 21.79
C ALA A 130 -14.30 6.38 22.16
N LYS A 131 -13.08 6.73 22.59
CA LYS A 131 -12.75 8.06 23.10
C LYS A 131 -11.28 8.38 22.84
N ILE A 132 -11.00 9.65 22.52
CA ILE A 132 -9.64 10.19 22.53
C ILE A 132 -9.59 11.38 23.49
N GLU A 133 -8.58 11.40 24.36
CA GLU A 133 -8.36 12.43 25.35
C GLU A 133 -6.97 13.03 25.18
N ALA A 134 -6.90 14.36 25.11
CA ALA A 134 -5.67 15.11 25.33
C ALA A 134 -5.52 15.31 26.84
N VAL A 135 -4.74 14.43 27.49
CA VAL A 135 -4.54 14.47 28.96
C VAL A 135 -3.73 15.71 29.34
N ASP A 136 -2.71 15.99 28.53
CA ASP A 136 -1.90 17.20 28.51
C ASP A 136 -1.35 17.38 27.08
N ASP A 137 -0.59 18.45 26.83
CA ASP A 137 -0.07 18.77 25.49
C ASP A 137 0.71 17.62 24.82
N LEU A 138 1.38 16.76 25.61
CA LEU A 138 2.26 15.71 25.11
C LEU A 138 1.78 14.31 25.50
N THR A 139 0.53 14.16 25.93
CA THR A 139 -0.05 12.88 26.33
C THR A 139 -1.42 12.69 25.70
N ALA A 140 -1.51 11.81 24.71
CA ALA A 140 -2.76 11.41 24.08
C ALA A 140 -3.19 10.04 24.60
N LYS A 141 -4.45 9.93 25.05
CA LYS A 141 -5.03 8.69 25.56
C LYS A 141 -6.17 8.24 24.66
N PHE A 142 -6.11 7.00 24.20
CA PHE A 142 -7.17 6.34 23.47
C PHE A 142 -7.86 5.34 24.38
N THR A 143 -9.19 5.31 24.32
CA THR A 143 -10.00 4.24 24.92
C THR A 143 -10.73 3.53 23.79
N LEU A 144 -10.61 2.21 23.74
CA LEU A 144 -11.26 1.35 22.76
C LEU A 144 -12.63 0.89 23.25
N LYS A 145 -13.52 0.52 22.33
CA LYS A 145 -14.84 -0.07 22.65
C LYS A 145 -14.67 -1.50 23.13
N GLU A 146 -13.75 -2.22 22.49
CA GLU A 146 -13.40 -3.61 22.79
C GLU A 146 -11.88 -3.79 22.69
N PRO A 147 -11.27 -4.77 23.37
CA PRO A 147 -9.85 -5.05 23.22
C PRO A 147 -9.51 -5.37 21.77
N PHE A 148 -8.45 -4.75 21.24
CA PHE A 148 -8.03 -4.94 19.85
C PHE A 148 -6.51 -4.99 19.80
N ALA A 149 -5.98 -6.20 19.79
CA ALA A 149 -4.56 -6.43 19.92
C ALA A 149 -3.68 -5.74 18.86
N PRO A 150 -4.11 -5.58 17.58
CA PRO A 150 -3.33 -4.86 16.56
C PRO A 150 -3.64 -3.35 16.51
N PHE A 151 -4.13 -2.74 17.61
CA PHE A 151 -4.44 -1.30 17.65
C PHE A 151 -3.23 -0.43 17.29
N VAL A 152 -2.07 -0.69 17.88
CA VAL A 152 -0.87 0.12 17.61
C VAL A 152 -0.36 -0.11 16.18
N ASN A 153 -0.50 -1.33 15.64
CA ASN A 153 -0.22 -1.60 14.22
C ASN A 153 -1.12 -0.77 13.29
N SER A 154 -2.38 -0.56 13.68
CA SER A 154 -3.31 0.30 12.93
C SER A 154 -2.92 1.78 12.96
N LEU A 155 -2.26 2.23 14.03
CA LEU A 155 -1.69 3.58 14.12
C LEU A 155 -0.36 3.71 13.34
N ALA A 156 0.37 2.61 13.15
CA ALA A 156 1.57 2.55 12.31
C ALA A 156 1.27 2.39 10.81
N HIS A 157 0.00 2.05 10.48
CA HIS A 157 -0.47 1.96 9.11
C HIS A 157 -0.22 3.28 8.35
N PRO A 158 0.11 3.26 7.04
CA PRO A 158 0.36 4.47 6.24
C PRO A 158 -0.77 5.52 6.21
N SER A 159 -2.00 5.14 6.58
CA SER A 159 -3.12 6.08 6.74
C SER A 159 -3.21 6.71 8.13
N GLY A 160 -2.54 6.16 9.14
CA GLY A 160 -2.61 6.57 10.54
C GLY A 160 -1.81 7.82 10.84
N VAL A 161 -2.03 8.87 10.06
CA VAL A 161 -1.24 10.10 10.08
C VAL A 161 -1.90 11.23 10.86
N ILE A 162 -1.13 12.20 11.35
CA ILE A 162 -1.67 13.38 12.01
C ILE A 162 -1.78 14.54 11.02
N ILE A 163 -2.98 15.13 10.92
CA ILE A 163 -3.29 16.26 10.02
C ILE A 163 -3.44 17.53 10.87
N SER A 164 -2.98 18.68 10.37
CA SER A 164 -3.13 19.95 11.08
C SER A 164 -4.61 20.25 11.40
N PRO A 165 -4.96 20.48 12.68
CA PRO A 165 -6.28 20.97 13.07
C PRO A 165 -6.69 22.27 12.38
N ALA A 166 -5.74 23.20 12.23
CA ALA A 166 -6.01 24.48 11.58
C ALA A 166 -6.35 24.30 10.11
N ALA A 167 -5.63 23.42 9.41
CA ALA A 167 -5.92 23.08 8.02
C ALA A 167 -7.26 22.34 7.87
N LEU A 168 -7.57 21.39 8.75
CA LEU A 168 -8.86 20.70 8.76
C LEU A 168 -10.02 21.69 8.97
N LYS A 169 -9.86 22.66 9.87
CA LYS A 169 -10.85 23.72 10.10
C LYS A 169 -11.00 24.66 8.90
N GLN A 170 -9.90 25.00 8.26
CA GLN A 170 -9.89 25.95 7.14
C GLN A 170 -10.42 25.33 5.84
N TYR A 171 -9.99 24.11 5.51
CA TYR A 171 -10.26 23.50 4.21
C TYR A 171 -11.35 22.42 4.26
N GLY A 172 -11.62 21.82 5.41
CA GLY A 172 -12.64 20.78 5.54
C GLY A 172 -12.41 19.62 4.56
N LYS A 173 -13.32 19.43 3.60
CA LYS A 173 -13.21 18.40 2.55
C LYS A 173 -12.16 18.74 1.48
N ASP A 174 -11.83 20.02 1.31
CA ASP A 174 -10.81 20.48 0.36
C ASP A 174 -9.38 20.29 0.88
N ILE A 175 -9.21 19.66 2.06
CA ILE A 175 -7.90 19.23 2.58
C ILE A 175 -7.12 18.39 1.56
N VAL A 176 -7.81 17.71 0.65
CA VAL A 176 -7.21 16.93 -0.44
C VAL A 176 -6.44 17.78 -1.45
N GLN A 177 -6.69 19.08 -1.53
CA GLN A 177 -5.96 20.04 -2.37
C GLN A 177 -4.90 20.83 -1.57
N HIS A 178 -4.97 20.78 -0.24
CA HIS A 178 -4.16 21.56 0.67
C HIS A 178 -3.65 20.70 1.84
N PRO A 179 -2.93 19.59 1.59
CA PRO A 179 -2.48 18.73 2.68
C PRO A 179 -1.44 19.43 3.56
N VAL A 180 -1.63 19.40 4.88
CA VAL A 180 -0.79 20.07 5.87
C VAL A 180 -0.51 19.12 7.03
N GLY A 181 0.73 18.64 7.10
CA GLY A 181 1.17 17.71 8.13
C GLY A 181 2.48 18.15 8.80
N THR A 182 3.19 17.20 9.40
CA THR A 182 4.48 17.43 10.09
C THR A 182 5.68 16.92 9.30
N GLY A 183 5.44 16.27 8.13
CA GLY A 183 6.46 15.54 7.39
C GLY A 183 7.57 16.40 6.81
N PRO A 184 8.65 15.76 6.29
CA PRO A 184 9.86 16.44 5.85
C PRO A 184 9.66 17.34 4.61
N PHE A 185 8.59 17.13 3.85
CA PHE A 185 8.28 17.93 2.66
C PHE A 185 6.90 18.58 2.78
N LYS A 186 6.75 19.78 2.24
CA LYS A 186 5.49 20.49 2.01
C LYS A 186 4.95 20.16 0.63
N PHE A 187 3.63 20.07 0.53
CA PHE A 187 2.94 19.99 -0.76
C PHE A 187 3.16 21.28 -1.58
N VAL A 188 3.40 21.13 -2.89
CA VAL A 188 3.54 22.25 -3.83
C VAL A 188 2.36 22.26 -4.80
N GLU A 189 2.23 21.19 -5.60
CA GLU A 189 1.15 21.05 -6.58
C GLU A 189 0.91 19.58 -6.93
N TRP A 190 -0.27 19.30 -7.45
CA TRP A 190 -0.64 18.00 -8.00
C TRP A 190 -1.36 18.17 -9.34
N LYS A 191 -0.77 17.60 -10.39
CA LYS A 191 -1.36 17.44 -11.72
C LYS A 191 -1.72 15.96 -11.87
N PRO A 192 -3.02 15.56 -11.73
CA PRO A 192 -3.46 14.18 -11.55
C PRO A 192 -2.84 13.11 -12.45
N SER A 193 -2.62 13.44 -13.73
CA SER A 193 -2.06 12.50 -14.72
C SER A 193 -0.59 12.74 -15.08
N ASP A 194 0.07 13.72 -14.46
CA ASP A 194 1.44 14.14 -14.81
C ASP A 194 2.40 13.98 -13.62
N TYR A 195 2.22 14.73 -12.53
CA TYR A 195 3.06 14.60 -11.35
C TYR A 195 2.43 15.18 -10.07
N MET A 196 2.96 14.78 -8.92
CA MET A 196 2.82 15.49 -7.65
C MET A 196 4.19 15.99 -7.20
N LYS A 197 4.32 17.29 -6.93
CA LYS A 197 5.57 17.91 -6.47
C LYS A 197 5.47 18.28 -4.99
N VAL A 198 6.51 17.95 -4.24
CA VAL A 198 6.68 18.32 -2.83
C VAL A 198 8.05 18.98 -2.67
N ALA A 199 8.15 19.97 -1.79
CA ALA A 199 9.38 20.74 -1.53
C ALA A 199 9.80 20.62 -0.07
N LYS A 200 11.08 20.77 0.21
CA LYS A 200 11.64 20.68 1.56
C LYS A 200 10.89 21.56 2.57
N PHE A 201 10.65 21.03 3.78
CA PHE A 201 10.19 21.81 4.92
C PHE A 201 11.37 22.21 5.82
N ASP A 202 11.82 23.47 5.74
CA ASP A 202 12.92 23.97 6.60
C ASP A 202 12.61 23.93 8.10
N GLY A 203 11.32 23.92 8.46
CA GLY A 203 10.85 23.80 9.84
C GLY A 203 10.74 22.36 10.36
N TYR A 204 11.22 21.36 9.60
CA TYR A 204 11.12 19.96 9.99
C TYR A 204 11.82 19.68 11.32
N TRP A 205 11.19 18.83 12.13
CA TRP A 205 11.59 18.63 13.52
C TRP A 205 12.88 17.81 13.65
N GLN A 206 13.20 16.95 12.68
CA GLN A 206 14.49 16.27 12.62
C GLN A 206 15.51 17.18 11.94
N LYS A 207 16.40 17.77 12.74
CA LYS A 207 17.43 18.69 12.25
C LYS A 207 18.34 18.01 11.23
N GLY A 208 18.61 18.73 10.14
CA GLY A 208 19.44 18.24 9.04
C GLY A 208 18.68 17.44 7.96
N LEU A 209 17.38 17.21 8.14
CA LEU A 209 16.51 16.56 7.16
C LEU A 209 15.40 17.51 6.66
N PRO A 210 14.86 17.27 5.45
CA PRO A 210 15.42 16.40 4.41
C PRO A 210 16.69 17.00 3.77
N LYS A 211 17.49 16.17 3.10
CA LYS A 211 18.75 16.59 2.46
C LYS A 211 18.60 16.95 0.97
N VAL A 212 17.40 16.80 0.42
CA VAL A 212 17.04 17.18 -0.94
C VAL A 212 15.99 18.30 -0.92
N ASP A 213 15.94 19.10 -1.99
CA ASP A 213 15.10 20.29 -2.05
C ASP A 213 13.67 19.96 -2.51
N SER A 214 13.50 18.93 -3.35
CA SER A 214 12.18 18.49 -3.79
C SER A 214 12.13 17.02 -4.19
N ILE A 215 10.91 16.45 -4.15
CA ILE A 215 10.56 15.19 -4.80
C ILE A 215 9.44 15.46 -5.79
N THR A 216 9.61 14.97 -7.02
CA THR A 216 8.56 14.91 -8.03
C THR A 216 8.14 13.45 -8.23
N TRP A 217 6.93 13.13 -7.78
CA TRP A 217 6.31 11.82 -7.96
C TRP A 217 5.60 11.78 -9.31
N ARG A 218 6.10 10.98 -10.25
CA ARG A 218 5.61 10.92 -11.63
C ARG A 218 4.92 9.58 -11.93
N PRO A 219 3.60 9.55 -12.11
CA PRO A 219 2.89 8.38 -12.64
C PRO A 219 3.35 8.01 -14.05
N VAL A 220 3.77 6.77 -14.23
CA VAL A 220 4.19 6.20 -15.52
C VAL A 220 3.69 4.76 -15.57
N VAL A 221 2.55 4.54 -16.25
CA VAL A 221 1.84 3.25 -16.23
C VAL A 221 2.63 2.15 -16.94
N ASP A 222 3.29 2.47 -18.06
CA ASP A 222 4.09 1.47 -18.78
C ASP A 222 5.39 1.12 -18.04
N ASN A 223 5.57 -0.17 -17.79
CA ASN A 223 6.70 -0.70 -17.05
C ASN A 223 8.04 -0.44 -17.78
N ASN A 224 8.07 -0.56 -19.11
CA ASN A 224 9.30 -0.39 -19.88
C ASN A 224 9.69 1.10 -19.91
N THR A 225 8.73 2.01 -20.08
CA THR A 225 8.97 3.45 -19.98
C THR A 225 9.57 3.83 -18.62
N ARG A 226 9.08 3.28 -17.50
CA ARG A 226 9.71 3.52 -16.19
C ARG A 226 11.15 3.05 -16.12
N ALA A 227 11.47 1.87 -16.66
CA ALA A 227 12.84 1.39 -16.73
C ALA A 227 13.71 2.27 -17.65
N SER A 228 13.18 2.71 -18.79
CA SER A 228 13.86 3.60 -19.72
C SER A 228 14.19 4.95 -19.10
N MET A 229 13.30 5.54 -18.30
CA MET A 229 13.60 6.79 -17.57
C MET A 229 14.83 6.67 -16.66
N MET A 230 15.07 5.50 -16.09
CA MET A 230 16.27 5.23 -15.28
C MET A 230 17.51 5.07 -16.17
N GLN A 231 17.35 4.49 -17.36
CA GLN A 231 18.42 4.41 -18.36
C GLN A 231 18.79 5.77 -18.96
N THR A 232 17.85 6.71 -19.07
CA THR A 232 18.10 8.07 -19.56
C THR A 232 18.44 9.08 -18.47
N ASN A 233 18.42 8.67 -17.19
CA ASN A 233 18.56 9.54 -16.00
C ASN A 233 17.42 10.59 -15.86
N GLU A 234 16.28 10.40 -16.52
CA GLU A 234 15.08 11.22 -16.32
C GLU A 234 14.42 10.97 -14.96
N ALA A 235 14.67 9.80 -14.36
CA ALA A 235 14.27 9.47 -13.00
C ALA A 235 15.47 9.05 -12.14
N HIS A 236 15.36 9.31 -10.84
CA HIS A 236 16.34 8.92 -9.83
C HIS A 236 15.94 7.63 -9.11
N PHE A 237 14.65 7.33 -9.06
CA PHE A 237 14.09 6.10 -8.51
C PHE A 237 12.90 5.64 -9.36
N ALA A 238 12.75 4.33 -9.53
CA ALA A 238 11.56 3.76 -10.15
C ALA A 238 11.10 2.48 -9.44
N PHE A 239 9.79 2.39 -9.21
CA PHE A 239 9.15 1.19 -8.68
C PHE A 239 7.69 1.06 -9.15
N PRO A 240 7.25 -0.16 -9.50
CA PRO A 240 8.06 -1.34 -9.80
C PRO A 240 8.81 -1.17 -11.13
N VAL A 241 9.84 -1.96 -11.40
CA VAL A 241 10.40 -2.11 -12.76
C VAL A 241 10.15 -3.52 -13.31
N PRO A 242 9.97 -3.68 -14.63
CA PRO A 242 9.75 -4.99 -15.23
C PRO A 242 10.99 -5.85 -15.01
N PRO A 243 10.86 -7.08 -14.49
CA PRO A 243 12.04 -7.90 -14.20
C PRO A 243 12.83 -8.28 -15.46
N GLU A 244 12.21 -8.22 -16.64
CA GLU A 244 12.87 -8.35 -17.94
C GLU A 244 13.89 -7.23 -18.21
N ALA A 245 13.71 -6.04 -17.64
CA ALA A 245 14.64 -4.92 -17.77
C ALA A 245 15.84 -5.00 -16.81
N VAL A 246 15.78 -5.87 -15.79
CA VAL A 246 16.79 -5.95 -14.71
C VAL A 246 18.19 -6.15 -15.27
N ALA A 247 18.38 -7.13 -16.17
CA ALA A 247 19.68 -7.42 -16.74
C ALA A 247 20.27 -6.24 -17.54
N ASN A 248 19.43 -5.37 -18.11
CA ASN A 248 19.89 -4.17 -18.81
C ASN A 248 20.12 -2.99 -17.86
N LEU A 249 19.34 -2.88 -16.79
CA LEU A 249 19.53 -1.86 -15.75
C LEU A 249 20.82 -2.13 -14.95
N GLU A 250 21.11 -3.39 -14.62
CA GLU A 250 22.32 -3.81 -13.89
C GLU A 250 23.62 -3.55 -14.68
N LYS A 251 23.54 -3.52 -16.03
CA LYS A 251 24.69 -3.16 -16.88
C LYS A 251 25.09 -1.70 -16.76
N LYS A 252 24.19 -0.81 -16.32
CA LYS A 252 24.47 0.63 -16.23
C LYS A 252 25.16 0.93 -14.89
N PRO A 253 26.43 1.35 -14.87
CA PRO A 253 27.20 1.46 -13.63
C PRO A 253 26.65 2.49 -12.64
N SER A 254 25.86 3.46 -13.10
CA SER A 254 25.23 4.50 -12.27
C SER A 254 23.89 4.08 -11.66
N LEU A 255 23.40 2.87 -11.92
CA LEU A 255 22.16 2.35 -11.36
C LEU A 255 22.41 1.19 -10.38
N GLU A 256 21.48 1.02 -9.47
CA GLU A 256 21.41 -0.11 -8.54
C GLU A 256 20.00 -0.69 -8.57
N VAL A 257 19.90 -1.98 -8.89
CA VAL A 257 18.63 -2.72 -8.86
C VAL A 257 18.53 -3.46 -7.52
N THR A 258 17.39 -3.32 -6.85
CA THR A 258 17.09 -4.03 -5.60
C THR A 258 15.93 -4.98 -5.83
N LYS A 259 16.13 -6.25 -5.46
CA LYS A 259 15.08 -7.28 -5.34
C LYS A 259 14.84 -7.58 -3.87
N ALA A 260 13.60 -7.46 -3.41
CA ALA A 260 13.24 -7.67 -2.01
C ALA A 260 11.97 -8.52 -1.87
N PRO A 261 11.83 -9.30 -0.78
CA PRO A 261 10.56 -9.96 -0.48
C PRO A 261 9.47 -8.91 -0.22
N SER A 262 8.22 -9.26 -0.54
CA SER A 262 7.06 -8.43 -0.24
C SER A 262 6.07 -9.16 0.67
N ILE A 263 5.05 -8.42 1.11
CA ILE A 263 3.82 -8.95 1.68
C ILE A 263 2.61 -8.66 0.77
N ILE A 264 2.85 -8.49 -0.53
CA ILE A 264 1.82 -8.27 -1.55
C ILE A 264 1.36 -9.63 -2.07
N HIS A 265 0.19 -10.06 -1.61
CA HIS A 265 -0.47 -11.28 -2.06
C HIS A 265 -1.30 -11.02 -3.31
N ARG A 266 -1.18 -11.89 -4.32
CA ARG A 266 -1.99 -11.87 -5.55
C ARG A 266 -2.89 -13.09 -5.62
N TYR A 267 -4.15 -12.85 -5.94
CA TYR A 267 -5.17 -13.89 -5.99
C TYR A 267 -6.28 -13.53 -6.96
N ILE A 268 -7.08 -14.52 -7.34
CA ILE A 268 -8.36 -14.31 -8.00
C ILE A 268 -9.45 -14.71 -7.02
N SER A 269 -10.23 -13.75 -6.53
CA SER A 269 -11.40 -14.09 -5.71
C SER A 269 -12.51 -14.66 -6.58
N MET A 270 -13.27 -15.60 -6.01
CA MET A 270 -14.44 -16.19 -6.63
C MET A 270 -15.66 -15.86 -5.78
N ASN A 271 -16.72 -15.31 -6.37
CA ASN A 271 -17.94 -15.00 -5.63
C ASN A 271 -18.65 -16.30 -5.22
N VAL A 272 -18.40 -16.78 -3.99
CA VAL A 272 -18.84 -18.09 -3.51
C VAL A 272 -20.35 -18.19 -3.29
N THR A 273 -21.09 -17.09 -3.47
CA THR A 273 -22.56 -17.08 -3.41
C THR A 273 -23.21 -17.31 -4.77
N GLN A 274 -22.42 -17.40 -5.84
CA GLN A 274 -22.90 -17.47 -7.21
C GLN A 274 -22.47 -18.78 -7.87
N LYS A 275 -23.38 -19.41 -8.61
CA LYS A 275 -23.04 -20.57 -9.44
C LYS A 275 -21.99 -20.19 -10.50
N PRO A 276 -21.01 -21.06 -10.79
CA PRO A 276 -20.77 -22.38 -10.19
C PRO A 276 -19.83 -22.35 -8.96
N PHE A 277 -19.47 -21.17 -8.46
CA PHE A 277 -18.48 -20.97 -7.40
C PHE A 277 -19.01 -21.25 -5.99
N ASP A 278 -20.33 -21.42 -5.84
CA ASP A 278 -20.97 -21.96 -4.64
C ASP A 278 -20.54 -23.41 -4.35
N ASN A 279 -20.16 -24.16 -5.39
CA ASN A 279 -19.63 -25.51 -5.24
C ASN A 279 -18.12 -25.52 -4.87
N PRO A 280 -17.73 -26.05 -3.70
CA PRO A 280 -16.31 -26.10 -3.29
C PRO A 280 -15.43 -26.92 -4.25
N LYS A 281 -15.96 -27.96 -4.91
CA LYS A 281 -15.18 -28.76 -5.88
C LYS A 281 -14.80 -27.94 -7.12
N VAL A 282 -15.63 -26.98 -7.53
CA VAL A 282 -15.29 -26.06 -8.63
C VAL A 282 -14.12 -25.19 -8.20
N ARG A 283 -14.18 -24.60 -7.00
CA ARG A 283 -13.11 -23.74 -6.48
C ARG A 283 -11.78 -24.48 -6.29
N GLU A 284 -11.85 -25.71 -5.80
CA GLU A 284 -10.71 -26.62 -5.72
C GLU A 284 -10.13 -26.89 -7.13
N ALA A 285 -10.98 -27.25 -8.10
CA ALA A 285 -10.56 -27.51 -9.48
C ALA A 285 -9.79 -26.32 -10.08
N LEU A 286 -10.26 -25.08 -9.87
CA LEU A 286 -9.61 -23.90 -10.43
C LEU A 286 -8.24 -23.62 -9.80
N ASN A 287 -7.99 -24.05 -8.55
CA ASN A 287 -6.67 -23.97 -7.94
C ASN A 287 -5.66 -24.94 -8.56
N TYR A 288 -6.11 -26.10 -9.07
CA TYR A 288 -5.31 -27.05 -9.82
C TYR A 288 -5.08 -26.63 -11.29
N ALA A 289 -5.96 -25.78 -11.84
CA ALA A 289 -5.92 -25.40 -13.26
C ALA A 289 -4.80 -24.40 -13.61
N ILE A 290 -4.27 -23.63 -12.64
CA ILE A 290 -3.28 -22.58 -12.92
C ILE A 290 -1.89 -23.02 -12.48
N ASN A 291 -0.96 -23.09 -13.45
CA ASN A 291 0.46 -23.29 -13.18
C ASN A 291 1.10 -22.02 -12.62
N LYS A 292 1.31 -21.97 -11.30
CA LYS A 292 1.81 -20.77 -10.59
C LYS A 292 3.30 -20.51 -10.84
N GLU A 293 4.08 -21.57 -11.06
CA GLU A 293 5.49 -21.45 -11.43
C GLU A 293 5.64 -20.85 -12.84
N ALA A 294 4.83 -21.32 -13.80
CA ALA A 294 4.79 -20.74 -15.13
C ALA A 294 4.25 -19.30 -15.11
N LEU A 295 3.22 -19.02 -14.31
CA LEU A 295 2.70 -17.65 -14.12
C LEU A 295 3.81 -16.71 -13.60
N SER A 296 4.59 -17.14 -12.61
CA SER A 296 5.72 -16.36 -12.10
C SER A 296 6.71 -16.02 -13.20
N LYS A 297 7.08 -17.00 -14.04
CA LYS A 297 7.99 -16.78 -15.17
C LYS A 297 7.41 -15.85 -16.23
N VAL A 298 6.14 -16.02 -16.60
CA VAL A 298 5.51 -15.30 -17.73
C VAL A 298 5.12 -13.87 -17.36
N ALA A 299 4.47 -13.68 -16.21
CA ALA A 299 3.92 -12.38 -15.82
C ALA A 299 4.89 -11.57 -14.95
N PHE A 300 5.73 -12.24 -14.16
CA PHE A 300 6.63 -11.61 -13.19
C PHE A 300 8.11 -11.86 -13.50
N ALA A 301 8.45 -12.49 -14.64
CA ALA A 301 9.82 -12.82 -15.02
C ALA A 301 10.65 -13.43 -13.85
N GLY A 302 9.99 -14.32 -13.07
CA GLY A 302 10.57 -15.01 -11.92
C GLY A 302 10.57 -14.23 -10.60
N SER A 303 10.15 -12.96 -10.60
CA SER A 303 10.09 -12.10 -9.40
C SER A 303 8.75 -12.22 -8.67
N ALA A 304 8.27 -13.46 -8.52
CA ALA A 304 7.12 -13.80 -7.71
C ALA A 304 7.24 -15.26 -7.26
N ILE A 305 6.74 -15.57 -6.07
CA ILE A 305 6.81 -16.91 -5.50
C ILE A 305 5.38 -17.46 -5.44
N PRO A 306 5.10 -18.69 -5.90
CA PRO A 306 3.79 -19.30 -5.73
C PRO A 306 3.30 -19.17 -4.29
N ALA A 307 2.02 -18.84 -4.13
CA ALA A 307 1.44 -18.67 -2.80
C ALA A 307 1.55 -19.97 -2.00
N GLU A 308 2.28 -19.94 -0.87
CA GLU A 308 2.45 -21.10 0.02
C GLU A 308 1.42 -21.13 1.17
N GLY A 309 0.37 -20.31 1.09
CA GLY A 309 -0.67 -20.17 2.10
C GLY A 309 -1.62 -19.02 1.78
N VAL A 310 -2.57 -18.76 2.69
CA VAL A 310 -3.53 -17.65 2.57
C VAL A 310 -2.84 -16.29 2.66
N LEU A 311 -1.78 -16.22 3.47
CA LEU A 311 -1.02 -15.01 3.74
C LEU A 311 0.45 -15.15 3.29
N PRO A 312 1.11 -14.08 2.83
CA PRO A 312 2.55 -14.07 2.59
C PRO A 312 3.37 -14.36 3.87
N LYS A 313 4.49 -15.06 3.73
CA LYS A 313 5.37 -15.44 4.86
C LYS A 313 5.87 -14.26 5.70
N GLY A 314 6.00 -13.07 5.11
CA GLY A 314 6.43 -11.86 5.82
C GLY A 314 5.39 -11.24 6.74
N VAL A 315 4.15 -11.76 6.76
CA VAL A 315 3.07 -11.30 7.64
C VAL A 315 3.12 -12.07 8.96
N GLU A 316 3.05 -11.37 10.09
CA GLU A 316 2.98 -11.99 11.42
C GLU A 316 1.78 -12.96 11.49
N PHE A 317 2.02 -14.16 12.04
CA PHE A 317 1.06 -15.27 12.10
C PHE A 317 0.67 -15.92 10.76
N ALA A 318 1.38 -15.64 9.66
CA ALA A 318 1.18 -16.39 8.42
C ALA A 318 1.49 -17.89 8.60
N THR A 319 0.60 -18.75 8.10
CA THR A 319 0.74 -20.22 8.15
C THR A 319 1.23 -20.75 6.81
N LYS A 320 2.29 -21.58 6.84
CA LYS A 320 2.77 -22.28 5.65
C LYS A 320 1.94 -23.53 5.40
N LEU A 321 1.19 -23.54 4.30
CA LEU A 321 0.31 -24.63 3.86
C LEU A 321 0.83 -25.33 2.59
N GLY A 322 1.80 -24.71 1.90
CA GLY A 322 2.36 -25.18 0.64
C GLY A 322 1.55 -24.69 -0.57
N PRO A 323 2.15 -24.61 -1.77
CA PRO A 323 1.43 -24.18 -2.97
C PRO A 323 0.47 -25.28 -3.44
N TRP A 324 -0.69 -24.91 -4.00
CA TRP A 324 -1.50 -25.93 -4.67
C TRP A 324 -0.76 -26.50 -5.89
N PRO A 325 -0.87 -27.82 -6.15
CA PRO A 325 -0.28 -28.44 -7.32
C PRO A 325 -0.93 -27.91 -8.61
N TYR A 326 -0.16 -27.95 -9.70
CA TYR A 326 -0.70 -27.79 -11.05
C TYR A 326 -1.09 -29.16 -11.61
N ASP A 327 -2.38 -29.40 -11.80
CA ASP A 327 -2.91 -30.66 -12.33
C ASP A 327 -4.22 -30.42 -13.11
N PRO A 328 -4.13 -30.10 -14.42
CA PRO A 328 -5.30 -29.92 -15.27
C PRO A 328 -6.21 -31.16 -15.39
N ALA A 329 -5.65 -32.37 -15.23
CA ALA A 329 -6.43 -33.60 -15.30
C ALA A 329 -7.33 -33.73 -14.06
N LYS A 330 -6.77 -33.50 -12.87
CA LYS A 330 -7.54 -33.44 -11.63
C LYS A 330 -8.56 -32.30 -11.64
N ALA A 331 -8.20 -31.12 -12.18
CA ALA A 331 -9.15 -30.03 -12.36
C ALA A 331 -10.36 -30.44 -13.21
N LYS A 332 -10.14 -31.09 -14.36
CA LYS A 332 -11.24 -31.62 -15.20
C LYS A 332 -12.08 -32.67 -14.49
N ALA A 333 -11.45 -33.58 -13.74
CA ALA A 333 -12.16 -34.60 -12.97
C ALA A 333 -13.08 -33.97 -11.91
N LEU A 334 -12.56 -33.01 -11.13
CA LEU A 334 -13.33 -32.27 -10.14
C LEU A 334 -14.47 -31.45 -10.76
N LEU A 335 -14.24 -30.81 -11.92
CA LEU A 335 -15.29 -30.11 -12.66
C LEU A 335 -16.40 -31.06 -13.11
N LYS A 336 -16.04 -32.25 -13.63
CA LYS A 336 -17.02 -33.29 -14.00
C LYS A 336 -17.82 -33.77 -12.79
N GLU A 337 -17.16 -34.06 -11.67
CA GLU A 337 -17.83 -34.43 -10.42
C GLU A 337 -18.76 -33.33 -9.89
N ALA A 338 -18.41 -32.07 -10.14
CA ALA A 338 -19.23 -30.91 -9.78
C ALA A 338 -20.41 -30.66 -10.74
N GLY A 339 -20.58 -31.47 -11.79
CA GLY A 339 -21.65 -31.33 -12.77
C GLY A 339 -21.30 -30.51 -14.00
N TYR A 340 -20.02 -30.18 -14.22
CA TYR A 340 -19.51 -29.39 -15.34
C TYR A 340 -18.52 -30.18 -16.21
N PRO A 341 -18.93 -31.31 -16.84
CA PRO A 341 -18.03 -32.16 -17.63
C PRO A 341 -17.39 -31.45 -18.83
N ASN A 342 -18.04 -30.40 -19.35
CA ASN A 342 -17.56 -29.57 -20.45
C ASN A 342 -17.10 -28.18 -19.98
N GLY A 343 -16.94 -27.99 -18.67
CA GLY A 343 -16.69 -26.68 -18.06
C GLY A 343 -17.90 -25.74 -18.12
N PHE A 344 -17.64 -24.43 -18.12
CA PHE A 344 -18.64 -23.37 -18.06
C PHE A 344 -18.05 -22.03 -18.54
N GLU A 345 -18.92 -21.03 -18.73
CA GLU A 345 -18.51 -19.65 -19.04
C GLU A 345 -18.62 -18.75 -17.81
N SER A 346 -17.72 -17.77 -17.70
CA SER A 346 -17.72 -16.78 -16.62
C SER A 346 -17.03 -15.47 -17.04
N THR A 347 -16.91 -14.52 -16.11
CA THR A 347 -16.15 -13.28 -16.29
C THR A 347 -15.00 -13.21 -15.30
N LEU A 348 -13.85 -12.71 -15.76
CA LEU A 348 -12.68 -12.41 -14.94
C LEU A 348 -12.39 -10.91 -15.01
N TRP A 349 -12.71 -10.20 -13.94
CA TRP A 349 -12.36 -8.80 -13.82
C TRP A 349 -10.96 -8.64 -13.23
N SER A 350 -10.28 -7.56 -13.58
CA SER A 350 -8.99 -7.18 -12.98
C SER A 350 -9.12 -5.84 -12.27
N ALA A 351 -8.60 -5.78 -11.04
CA ALA A 351 -8.44 -4.53 -10.30
C ALA A 351 -7.39 -3.60 -10.90
N TYR A 352 -6.57 -4.08 -11.83
CA TYR A 352 -5.42 -3.37 -12.35
C TYR A 352 -5.37 -3.43 -13.88
N ASN A 353 -4.86 -2.37 -14.49
CA ASN A 353 -4.73 -2.23 -15.94
C ASN A 353 -3.26 -2.17 -16.43
N HIS A 354 -2.27 -2.12 -15.53
CA HIS A 354 -0.85 -2.08 -15.88
C HIS A 354 -0.34 -3.38 -16.54
N SER A 355 0.81 -3.32 -17.22
CA SER A 355 1.30 -4.38 -18.12
C SER A 355 1.39 -5.77 -17.46
N THR A 356 1.89 -5.87 -16.23
CA THR A 356 1.93 -7.14 -15.48
C THR A 356 0.53 -7.73 -15.24
N ALA A 357 -0.45 -6.91 -14.87
CA ALA A 357 -1.81 -7.40 -14.61
C ALA A 357 -2.49 -7.94 -15.88
N GLN A 358 -2.25 -7.29 -17.03
CA GLN A 358 -2.72 -7.79 -18.33
C GLN A 358 -2.15 -9.18 -18.64
N LYS A 359 -0.84 -9.38 -18.43
CA LYS A 359 -0.20 -10.71 -18.57
C LYS A 359 -0.83 -11.75 -17.63
N VAL A 360 -1.11 -11.40 -16.38
CA VAL A 360 -1.72 -12.32 -15.40
C VAL A 360 -3.11 -12.77 -15.84
N ILE A 361 -4.00 -11.85 -16.21
CA ILE A 361 -5.38 -12.23 -16.57
C ILE A 361 -5.45 -12.97 -17.91
N GLN A 362 -4.57 -12.67 -18.87
CA GLN A 362 -4.45 -13.42 -20.12
C GLN A 362 -3.92 -14.84 -19.88
N PHE A 363 -2.90 -14.99 -19.03
CA PHE A 363 -2.37 -16.30 -18.64
C PHE A 363 -3.44 -17.13 -17.90
N ALA A 364 -4.15 -16.53 -16.95
CA ALA A 364 -5.23 -17.19 -16.23
C ALA A 364 -6.36 -17.62 -17.19
N GLN A 365 -6.77 -16.74 -18.12
CA GLN A 365 -7.76 -17.08 -19.15
C GLN A 365 -7.32 -18.29 -19.98
N GLN A 366 -6.06 -18.33 -20.42
CA GLN A 366 -5.51 -19.44 -21.20
C GLN A 366 -5.51 -20.75 -20.41
N GLN A 367 -5.06 -20.72 -19.14
CA GLN A 367 -5.00 -21.90 -18.27
C GLN A 367 -6.39 -22.44 -17.93
N LEU A 368 -7.36 -21.55 -17.65
CA LEU A 368 -8.75 -21.93 -17.37
C LEU A 368 -9.42 -22.54 -18.60
N ALA A 369 -9.14 -22.02 -19.81
CA ALA A 369 -9.68 -22.58 -21.04
C ALA A 369 -9.24 -24.04 -21.28
N GLN A 370 -8.02 -24.43 -20.85
CA GLN A 370 -7.52 -25.80 -20.99
C GLN A 370 -8.34 -26.83 -20.18
N VAL A 371 -9.05 -26.39 -19.14
CA VAL A 371 -9.95 -27.22 -18.33
C VAL A 371 -11.43 -27.00 -18.65
N GLY A 372 -11.73 -26.31 -19.77
CA GLY A 372 -13.10 -26.06 -20.24
C GLY A 372 -13.76 -24.80 -19.67
N VAL A 373 -13.05 -24.02 -18.86
CA VAL A 373 -13.60 -22.80 -18.25
C VAL A 373 -13.25 -21.59 -19.11
N LYS A 374 -14.24 -21.06 -19.83
CA LYS A 374 -14.06 -19.89 -20.70
C LYS A 374 -14.38 -18.62 -19.93
N VAL A 375 -13.41 -17.73 -19.78
CA VAL A 375 -13.61 -16.45 -19.08
C VAL A 375 -13.48 -15.28 -20.05
N THR A 376 -14.40 -14.33 -19.98
CA THR A 376 -14.24 -13.01 -20.62
C THR A 376 -13.52 -12.08 -19.65
N VAL A 377 -12.37 -11.55 -20.07
CA VAL A 377 -11.53 -10.69 -19.24
C VAL A 377 -11.90 -9.21 -19.36
N ARG A 378 -11.90 -8.47 -18.25
CA ARG A 378 -12.11 -7.01 -18.23
C ARG A 378 -11.23 -6.34 -17.18
N ALA A 379 -10.31 -5.47 -17.58
CA ALA A 379 -9.58 -4.61 -16.64
C ALA A 379 -10.44 -3.38 -16.30
N LEU A 380 -10.58 -3.09 -15.01
CA LEU A 380 -11.41 -1.99 -14.53
C LEU A 380 -10.56 -0.76 -14.24
N GLU A 381 -11.01 0.40 -14.73
CA GLU A 381 -10.49 1.69 -14.31
C GLU A 381 -10.94 2.03 -12.87
N ALA A 382 -10.25 2.98 -12.23
CA ALA A 382 -10.46 3.29 -10.82
C ALA A 382 -11.94 3.57 -10.46
N GLY A 383 -12.65 4.39 -11.25
CA GLY A 383 -14.06 4.69 -11.03
C GLY A 383 -14.99 3.48 -11.22
N GLN A 384 -14.67 2.59 -12.16
CA GLN A 384 -15.45 1.35 -12.38
C GLN A 384 -15.27 0.36 -11.23
N ARG A 385 -14.06 0.24 -10.67
CA ARG A 385 -13.82 -0.59 -9.47
C ARG A 385 -14.68 -0.11 -8.30
N VAL A 386 -14.70 1.20 -8.07
CA VAL A 386 -15.51 1.78 -6.99
C VAL A 386 -16.98 1.49 -7.20
N ALA A 387 -17.51 1.73 -8.40
CA ALA A 387 -18.93 1.59 -8.69
C ALA A 387 -19.40 0.12 -8.73
N GLU A 388 -18.63 -0.77 -9.38
CA GLU A 388 -19.06 -2.13 -9.69
C GLU A 388 -18.58 -3.20 -8.70
N VAL A 389 -17.58 -2.87 -7.85
CA VAL A 389 -17.01 -3.81 -6.88
C VAL A 389 -17.11 -3.27 -5.45
N GLU A 390 -16.56 -2.08 -5.18
CA GLU A 390 -16.41 -1.59 -3.80
C GLU A 390 -17.71 -1.06 -3.20
N SER A 391 -18.61 -0.49 -4.02
CA SER A 391 -19.81 0.20 -3.53
C SER A 391 -21.10 -0.61 -3.66
N VAL A 392 -21.00 -1.90 -4.01
CA VAL A 392 -22.16 -2.80 -4.18
C VAL A 392 -22.86 -2.98 -2.84
N GLN A 393 -24.09 -2.44 -2.73
CA GLN A 393 -24.86 -2.48 -1.47
C GLN A 393 -25.51 -3.84 -1.19
N ASP A 394 -25.95 -4.52 -2.24
CA ASP A 394 -26.65 -5.79 -2.17
C ASP A 394 -25.76 -6.90 -2.77
N PRO A 395 -25.17 -7.78 -1.94
CA PRO A 395 -24.38 -8.91 -2.39
C PRO A 395 -25.05 -9.78 -3.45
N ALA A 396 -26.38 -9.91 -3.43
CA ALA A 396 -27.12 -10.70 -4.41
C ALA A 396 -27.11 -10.06 -5.81
N LYS A 397 -26.90 -8.74 -5.90
CA LYS A 397 -26.77 -7.98 -7.15
C LYS A 397 -25.32 -7.82 -7.60
N ALA A 398 -24.36 -8.37 -6.86
CA ALA A 398 -22.95 -8.27 -7.21
C ALA A 398 -22.68 -8.98 -8.56
N ALA A 399 -22.27 -8.20 -9.55
CA ALA A 399 -21.95 -8.71 -10.90
C ALA A 399 -20.58 -9.41 -10.95
N VAL A 400 -19.73 -9.20 -9.94
CA VAL A 400 -18.43 -9.88 -9.85
C VAL A 400 -18.61 -11.41 -9.77
N ARG A 401 -17.82 -12.13 -10.56
CA ARG A 401 -17.75 -13.60 -10.59
C ARG A 401 -16.36 -14.06 -10.21
N MET A 402 -15.37 -13.68 -11.00
CA MET A 402 -13.95 -13.81 -10.66
C MET A 402 -13.28 -12.45 -10.68
N TYR A 403 -12.40 -12.17 -9.72
CA TYR A 403 -11.72 -10.87 -9.63
C TYR A 403 -10.24 -11.02 -9.28
N TYR A 404 -9.37 -10.74 -10.25
CA TYR A 404 -7.94 -10.62 -10.03
C TYR A 404 -7.63 -9.34 -9.28
N VAL A 405 -7.06 -9.50 -8.08
CA VAL A 405 -6.69 -8.41 -7.21
C VAL A 405 -5.50 -8.83 -6.33
N GLY A 406 -5.01 -7.90 -5.50
CA GLY A 406 -4.06 -8.23 -4.47
C GLY A 406 -4.27 -7.39 -3.22
N TRP A 407 -3.58 -7.80 -2.17
CA TRP A 407 -3.59 -7.12 -0.88
C TRP A 407 -2.20 -7.09 -0.29
N SER A 408 -1.89 -5.98 0.37
CA SER A 408 -0.68 -5.81 1.16
C SER A 408 -1.09 -5.63 2.61
N SER A 409 -0.63 -6.50 3.51
CA SER A 409 -0.95 -6.36 4.94
C SER A 409 -0.08 -5.27 5.58
N SER A 410 -0.41 -4.02 5.29
CA SER A 410 0.32 -2.82 5.71
C SER A 410 0.35 -2.56 7.23
N THR A 411 -0.29 -3.40 8.04
CA THR A 411 -0.13 -3.46 9.52
C THR A 411 0.93 -4.48 9.96
N GLY A 412 1.46 -5.27 9.02
CA GLY A 412 2.45 -6.32 9.27
C GLY A 412 1.91 -7.62 9.86
N GLU A 413 0.61 -7.72 10.13
CA GLU A 413 0.00 -8.84 10.87
C GLU A 413 -1.23 -9.44 10.18
N ALA A 414 -1.73 -10.57 10.71
CA ALA A 414 -2.73 -11.41 10.05
C ALA A 414 -4.16 -10.82 10.02
N ASP A 415 -4.60 -10.04 11.03
CA ASP A 415 -5.94 -9.44 11.06
C ASP A 415 -6.19 -8.63 9.80
N TRP A 416 -5.29 -7.70 9.49
CA TRP A 416 -5.44 -6.83 8.33
C TRP A 416 -5.32 -7.56 6.99
N ALA A 417 -4.78 -8.78 6.99
CA ALA A 417 -4.72 -9.64 5.80
C ALA A 417 -5.92 -10.60 5.69
N MET A 418 -6.70 -10.77 6.76
CA MET A 418 -7.80 -11.73 6.84
C MET A 418 -9.16 -11.02 6.99
N ARG A 419 -9.35 -10.25 8.06
CA ARG A 419 -10.65 -9.65 8.39
C ARG A 419 -11.23 -8.79 7.26
N PRO A 420 -10.51 -7.86 6.60
CA PRO A 420 -11.12 -7.06 5.53
C PRO A 420 -11.42 -7.86 4.26
N LEU A 421 -10.85 -9.06 4.10
CA LEU A 421 -10.91 -9.84 2.85
C LEU A 421 -11.71 -11.13 2.94
N LEU A 422 -11.86 -11.69 4.14
CA LEU A 422 -12.34 -13.06 4.37
C LEU A 422 -13.33 -13.16 5.54
N ALA A 423 -13.46 -12.15 6.39
CA ALA A 423 -14.57 -12.12 7.34
C ALA A 423 -15.88 -11.83 6.61
N GLY A 424 -16.96 -12.53 6.98
CA GLY A 424 -18.26 -12.38 6.33
C GLY A 424 -18.84 -10.97 6.44
N GLU A 425 -18.56 -10.26 7.55
CA GLU A 425 -18.98 -8.87 7.73
C GLU A 425 -18.30 -7.87 6.80
N SER A 426 -17.18 -8.25 6.19
CA SER A 426 -16.35 -7.39 5.35
C SER A 426 -16.67 -7.51 3.86
N ALA A 427 -17.81 -8.11 3.48
CA ALA A 427 -18.31 -8.02 2.12
C ALA A 427 -18.50 -6.54 1.71
N PRO A 428 -18.27 -6.17 0.43
CA PRO A 428 -18.66 -4.87 -0.08
C PRO A 428 -20.13 -4.54 0.29
N PRO A 429 -20.42 -3.28 0.67
CA PRO A 429 -19.53 -2.12 0.63
C PRO A 429 -18.73 -1.89 1.92
N ARG A 430 -18.84 -2.79 2.91
CA ARG A 430 -18.24 -2.60 4.24
C ARG A 430 -16.74 -2.89 4.27
N GLY A 431 -16.29 -3.82 3.44
CA GLY A 431 -14.88 -4.17 3.32
C GLY A 431 -14.56 -4.63 1.90
N PHE A 432 -13.53 -5.45 1.77
CA PHE A 432 -12.98 -5.86 0.50
C PHE A 432 -13.02 -7.39 0.31
N ASN A 433 -13.94 -8.08 1.01
CA ASN A 433 -14.25 -9.49 0.80
C ASN A 433 -15.05 -9.67 -0.50
N THR A 434 -14.36 -9.51 -1.61
CA THR A 434 -14.91 -9.63 -2.98
C THR A 434 -15.27 -11.06 -3.37
N ALA A 435 -14.86 -12.04 -2.55
CA ALA A 435 -15.31 -13.42 -2.66
C ALA A 435 -16.71 -13.64 -2.05
N TYR A 436 -17.22 -12.69 -1.26
CA TYR A 436 -18.43 -12.86 -0.45
C TYR A 436 -18.38 -14.11 0.43
N TYR A 437 -17.18 -14.50 0.84
CA TYR A 437 -16.94 -15.68 1.66
C TYR A 437 -17.44 -15.45 3.09
N ASN A 438 -18.12 -16.44 3.64
CA ASN A 438 -18.64 -16.37 5.00
C ASN A 438 -18.63 -17.76 5.63
N ASN A 439 -17.77 -17.96 6.62
CA ASN A 439 -17.68 -19.20 7.39
C ASN A 439 -17.71 -18.84 8.88
N ALA A 440 -18.66 -19.44 9.61
CA ALA A 440 -18.92 -19.11 11.01
C ALA A 440 -17.71 -19.37 11.92
N GLU A 441 -16.96 -20.45 11.68
CA GLU A 441 -15.76 -20.78 12.46
C GLU A 441 -14.62 -19.79 12.16
N VAL A 442 -14.42 -19.44 10.89
CA VAL A 442 -13.40 -18.45 10.51
C VAL A 442 -13.72 -17.09 11.12
N ASN A 443 -14.99 -16.67 11.11
CA ASN A 443 -15.40 -15.41 11.75
C ASN A 443 -15.16 -15.45 13.26
N ALA A 444 -15.48 -16.57 13.91
CA ALA A 444 -15.26 -16.75 15.34
C ALA A 444 -13.77 -16.74 15.70
N ASP A 445 -12.93 -17.39 14.90
CA ASP A 445 -11.47 -17.41 15.08
C ASP A 445 -10.89 -15.99 14.92
N ILE A 446 -11.27 -15.26 13.86
CA ILE A 446 -10.85 -13.86 13.67
C ILE A 446 -11.27 -13.01 14.87
N ALA A 447 -12.53 -13.05 15.29
CA ALA A 447 -13.02 -12.27 16.44
C ALA A 447 -12.28 -12.61 17.74
N LYS A 448 -12.03 -13.90 17.99
CA LYS A 448 -11.28 -14.37 19.17
C LYS A 448 -9.83 -13.91 19.14
N ALA A 449 -9.17 -13.93 17.97
CA ALA A 449 -7.80 -13.49 17.83
C ALA A 449 -7.61 -12.00 18.16
N LEU A 450 -8.62 -11.16 17.84
CA LEU A 450 -8.58 -9.71 18.12
C LEU A 450 -8.49 -9.36 19.61
N VAL A 451 -9.15 -10.15 20.46
CA VAL A 451 -9.19 -9.91 21.92
C VAL A 451 -8.15 -10.73 22.69
N THR A 452 -7.39 -11.60 22.01
CA THR A 452 -6.37 -12.45 22.64
C THR A 452 -5.05 -11.71 22.77
N THR A 453 -4.60 -11.49 24.01
CA THR A 453 -3.34 -10.80 24.33
C THR A 453 -2.12 -11.71 24.32
N ASP A 454 -2.29 -13.01 24.56
CA ASP A 454 -1.20 -13.99 24.47
C ASP A 454 -0.84 -14.26 22.99
N THR A 455 0.38 -13.88 22.61
CA THR A 455 0.88 -13.98 21.23
C THR A 455 0.86 -15.42 20.70
N ALA A 456 1.19 -16.41 21.52
CA ALA A 456 1.25 -17.82 21.09
C ALA A 456 -0.15 -18.40 20.85
N ALA A 457 -1.10 -18.13 21.74
CA ALA A 457 -2.50 -18.50 21.57
C ALA A 457 -3.12 -17.80 20.36
N ARG A 458 -2.85 -16.50 20.17
CA ARG A 458 -3.30 -15.74 19.00
C ARG A 458 -2.79 -16.34 17.69
N GLY A 459 -1.50 -16.72 17.65
CA GLY A 459 -0.91 -17.39 16.49
C GLY A 459 -1.58 -18.72 16.13
N LYS A 460 -1.96 -19.53 17.12
CA LYS A 460 -2.72 -20.78 16.88
C LYS A 460 -4.10 -20.53 16.30
N ILE A 461 -4.84 -19.55 16.85
CA ILE A 461 -6.17 -19.19 16.36
C ILE A 461 -6.11 -18.75 14.89
N TYR A 462 -5.14 -17.89 14.53
CA TYR A 462 -4.95 -17.49 13.13
C TYR A 462 -4.56 -18.66 12.23
N ALA A 463 -3.77 -19.63 12.72
CA ALA A 463 -3.40 -20.81 11.95
C ALA A 463 -4.62 -21.69 11.65
N ASP A 464 -5.50 -21.89 12.62
CA ASP A 464 -6.74 -22.67 12.46
C ASP A 464 -7.67 -22.02 11.42
N ALA A 465 -7.85 -20.70 11.49
CA ALA A 465 -8.62 -19.95 10.50
C ALA A 465 -8.03 -20.07 9.09
N GLN A 466 -6.71 -19.91 8.95
CA GLN A 466 -6.03 -20.02 7.64
C GLN A 466 -6.16 -21.42 7.02
N GLN A 467 -6.09 -22.48 7.83
CA GLN A 467 -6.31 -23.86 7.35
C GLN A 467 -7.71 -24.06 6.77
N LYS A 468 -8.75 -23.52 7.45
CA LYS A 468 -10.14 -23.58 6.98
C LYS A 468 -10.33 -22.80 5.69
N ILE A 469 -9.83 -21.56 5.63
CA ILE A 469 -9.89 -20.73 4.42
C ILE A 469 -9.19 -21.41 3.24
N TRP A 470 -8.01 -21.99 3.47
CA TRP A 470 -7.27 -22.70 2.43
C TRP A 470 -8.05 -23.89 1.89
N LYS A 471 -8.67 -24.69 2.77
CA LYS A 471 -9.54 -25.81 2.40
C LYS A 471 -10.78 -25.36 1.63
N ASP A 472 -11.42 -24.28 2.07
CA ASP A 472 -12.63 -23.74 1.44
C ASP A 472 -12.35 -23.08 0.08
N ALA A 473 -11.10 -22.68 -0.15
CA ALA A 473 -10.59 -22.10 -1.39
C ALA A 473 -11.48 -20.99 -1.97
N PRO A 474 -11.83 -19.93 -1.22
CA PRO A 474 -12.61 -18.81 -1.78
C PRO A 474 -11.85 -18.06 -2.88
N TRP A 475 -10.53 -18.27 -2.97
CA TRP A 475 -9.65 -17.69 -3.96
C TRP A 475 -8.93 -18.77 -4.78
N ILE A 476 -8.50 -18.39 -5.97
CA ILE A 476 -7.35 -19.00 -6.63
C ILE A 476 -6.11 -18.29 -6.10
N PHE A 477 -5.34 -18.96 -5.24
CA PHE A 477 -4.14 -18.41 -4.63
C PHE A 477 -3.00 -18.41 -5.66
N LEU A 478 -2.57 -17.24 -6.14
CA LEU A 478 -1.62 -17.16 -7.24
C LEU A 478 -0.18 -17.10 -6.73
N ASN A 479 0.24 -15.96 -6.19
CA ASN A 479 1.62 -15.72 -5.81
C ASN A 479 1.76 -14.59 -4.78
N THR A 480 2.94 -14.52 -4.17
CA THR A 480 3.43 -13.32 -3.48
C THR A 480 4.47 -12.66 -4.36
N GLU A 481 4.33 -11.36 -4.60
CA GLU A 481 5.29 -10.61 -5.43
C GLU A 481 6.66 -10.50 -4.75
N GLN A 482 7.72 -10.37 -5.55
CA GLN A 482 8.98 -9.80 -5.09
C GLN A 482 9.07 -8.37 -5.61
N LEU A 483 9.44 -7.44 -4.73
CA LEU A 483 9.61 -6.04 -5.09
C LEU A 483 10.86 -5.91 -5.94
N VAL A 484 10.73 -5.34 -7.14
CA VAL A 484 11.86 -4.98 -7.99
C VAL A 484 11.84 -3.47 -8.19
N SER A 485 12.83 -2.81 -7.62
CA SER A 485 13.03 -1.36 -7.72
C SER A 485 14.43 -1.06 -8.27
N VAL A 486 14.60 0.14 -8.79
CA VAL A 486 15.90 0.63 -9.25
C VAL A 486 16.08 2.06 -8.77
N ARG A 487 17.30 2.38 -8.36
CA ARG A 487 17.72 3.73 -7.98
C ARG A 487 19.00 4.14 -8.72
N ALA A 488 19.18 5.45 -8.90
CA ALA A 488 20.49 5.99 -9.22
C ALA A 488 21.43 5.79 -8.02
N LYS A 489 22.70 5.43 -8.24
CA LYS A 489 23.68 5.18 -7.16
C LYS A 489 24.03 6.43 -6.36
N ASN A 490 23.84 7.62 -6.94
CA ASN A 490 24.00 8.87 -6.22
C ASN A 490 22.76 9.23 -5.38
N LEU A 491 21.66 8.48 -5.50
CA LEU A 491 20.51 8.56 -4.60
C LEU A 491 20.69 7.56 -3.45
N SER A 492 20.74 8.07 -2.22
CA SER A 492 20.82 7.25 -1.00
C SER A 492 19.64 7.53 -0.08
N GLY A 493 19.35 6.62 0.86
CA GLY A 493 18.25 6.79 1.82
C GLY A 493 16.84 6.60 1.26
N PHE A 494 16.70 6.18 -0.02
CA PHE A 494 15.41 5.82 -0.64
C PHE A 494 15.32 4.30 -0.87
N TYR A 495 14.24 3.68 -0.39
CA TYR A 495 13.94 2.26 -0.64
C TYR A 495 12.44 1.95 -0.55
N VAL A 496 12.05 0.78 -1.07
CA VAL A 496 10.70 0.22 -0.91
C VAL A 496 10.70 -0.73 0.29
N ILE A 497 9.69 -0.64 1.15
CA ILE A 497 9.49 -1.57 2.27
C ILE A 497 8.58 -2.73 1.83
N PRO A 498 8.51 -3.86 2.57
CA PRO A 498 7.83 -5.07 2.12
C PRO A 498 6.36 -4.90 1.71
N ASP A 499 5.65 -3.92 2.28
CA ASP A 499 4.25 -3.64 1.97
C ASP A 499 4.03 -2.84 0.67
N GLY A 500 5.11 -2.43 0.00
CA GLY A 500 5.09 -1.62 -1.23
C GLY A 500 5.15 -0.10 -1.00
N ASN A 501 5.17 0.38 0.24
CA ASN A 501 5.40 1.80 0.55
C ASN A 501 6.88 2.18 0.38
N PHE A 502 7.13 3.49 0.35
CA PHE A 502 8.47 4.04 0.32
C PHE A 502 8.93 4.48 1.71
N ASN A 503 10.23 4.38 1.92
CA ASN A 503 10.95 5.10 2.96
C ASN A 503 12.00 6.00 2.31
N PHE A 504 11.97 7.28 2.67
CA PHE A 504 12.80 8.33 2.11
C PHE A 504 13.12 9.43 3.14
N VAL A 505 13.08 9.09 4.44
CA VAL A 505 13.35 10.07 5.51
C VAL A 505 14.79 10.57 5.43
N ASP A 506 15.74 9.64 5.22
CA ASP A 506 17.18 9.93 5.12
C ASP A 506 17.64 10.21 3.69
N LEU A 507 16.71 10.54 2.79
CA LEU A 507 16.97 10.74 1.36
C LEU A 507 18.05 11.81 1.12
N ASP A 508 19.05 11.46 0.32
CA ASP A 508 20.10 12.37 -0.15
C ASP A 508 20.44 12.09 -1.61
N LEU A 509 20.79 13.16 -2.33
CA LEU A 509 21.28 13.14 -3.70
C LEU A 509 22.72 13.68 -3.70
N LYS A 510 23.69 12.83 -4.06
CA LYS A 510 25.13 13.13 -4.06
C LYS A 510 25.66 13.62 -5.40
#